data_AF-A0A433BHR4-F1
#
_entry.id   AF-A0A433BHR4-F1
#
_cell.length_a   1.000
_cell.length_b   1.000
_cell.length_c   1.000
_cell.angle_alpha   90.00
_cell.angle_beta   90.00
_cell.angle_gamma   90.00
#
_symmetry.space_group_name_H-M   'P 1'
#
loop_
_entity.id
_entity.type
_entity.pdbx_description
1 polymer ?
#
loop_
_entity_poly.entity_id
_entity_poly.type
_entity_poly.pdbx_seq_one_letter_code
_entity_poly.pdbx_strand_id
1 'polypeptide(L)'
;MTAAGRSGDDPKGRDRRPAPGSRPLKLDIECFNAVSGAGGEKHRVTINADLSWSMTTPHDAEAERIAMAFGSDASCVTHMARTVEAFCASVGVLTGAERVPLSVGRGGSWQVSQAYSIRACCRGTLFGSAGAAARHTRSPKHLALQHRVQLKHFKAFLDAAARMWGSWDTCPEFDPRLERLVREPRGVSDLWQAGIHPDDIPELAAVGSVVDEPLPLQFFLGLAYGNADRQWVREVLSHHPDADTAAWLAWLDEPQARAEPEAWGQWLSFGISKAHVLVAIDAGLEAEYVREVASSNGWSTSGVAAQFVKWANVGCALKAGHFHALKRHRVYSPQPSVRAIDSLCELVAQDRSGKVTASDERPDRTELAVMLEILGNRYAVVRALNHGVRTVDDLDAYVKNHE
;
A
#
# COMPACT_ATOMS: atom_id res chain seq x y z
N MET A 1 39.64 -12.00 33.87
CA MET A 1 39.71 -12.87 32.68
C MET A 1 38.74 -12.34 31.66
N THR A 2 39.31 -11.80 30.58
CA THR A 2 38.70 -11.08 29.48
C THR A 2 37.95 -12.05 28.56
N ALA A 3 36.64 -11.84 28.40
CA ALA A 3 35.86 -12.51 27.36
C ALA A 3 35.83 -11.61 26.12
N ALA A 4 36.51 -12.08 25.07
CA ALA A 4 36.59 -11.42 23.77
C ALA A 4 35.21 -11.38 23.09
N GLY A 5 34.76 -10.17 22.75
CA GLY A 5 33.61 -9.95 21.88
C GLY A 5 33.95 -10.33 20.43
N ARG A 6 33.14 -11.20 19.85
CA ARG A 6 33.12 -11.45 18.41
C ARG A 6 32.46 -10.25 17.73
N SER A 7 33.24 -9.48 16.96
CA SER A 7 32.69 -8.58 15.95
C SER A 7 32.08 -9.43 14.84
N GLY A 8 30.75 -9.46 14.79
CA GLY A 8 30.06 -9.87 13.57
C GLY A 8 30.28 -8.76 12.54
N ASP A 9 31.02 -9.06 11.48
CA ASP A 9 30.96 -8.30 10.24
C ASP A 9 29.52 -8.36 9.74
N ASP A 10 28.82 -7.22 9.78
CA ASP A 10 27.53 -7.03 9.14
C ASP A 10 27.79 -6.90 7.61
N PRO A 11 27.31 -7.84 6.76
CA PRO A 11 27.55 -7.78 5.32
C PRO A 11 26.75 -6.67 4.62
N LYS A 12 26.03 -5.81 5.37
CA LYS A 12 25.28 -4.67 4.85
C LYS A 12 26.11 -3.39 4.89
N GLY A 13 27.16 -3.34 4.07
CA GLY A 13 27.95 -2.14 3.82
C GLY A 13 27.18 -1.08 3.02
N ARG A 14 26.05 -0.57 3.54
CA ARG A 14 25.67 0.81 3.18
C ARG A 14 26.80 1.66 3.71
N ASP A 15 27.42 2.48 2.87
CA ASP A 15 28.40 3.44 3.30
C ASP A 15 27.67 4.47 4.18
N ARG A 16 27.47 4.13 5.47
CA ARG A 16 26.96 5.02 6.53
C ARG A 16 28.02 6.06 6.88
N ARG A 17 28.92 6.35 5.93
CA ARG A 17 29.87 7.43 6.08
C ARG A 17 29.10 8.73 6.05
N PRO A 18 29.47 9.67 6.92
CA PRO A 18 28.76 10.92 7.14
C PRO A 18 28.56 11.68 5.82
N ALA A 19 29.62 11.92 5.04
CA ALA A 19 29.52 12.59 3.75
C ALA A 19 29.58 11.61 2.57
N PRO A 20 28.74 11.80 1.52
CA PRO A 20 28.87 11.05 0.26
C PRO A 20 30.31 11.08 -0.28
N GLY A 21 30.90 9.90 -0.46
CA GLY A 21 32.27 9.75 -0.96
C GLY A 21 33.37 10.27 -0.02
N SER A 22 33.09 10.48 1.27
CA SER A 22 34.04 10.98 2.28
C SER A 22 34.68 12.35 1.92
N ARG A 23 33.99 13.19 1.14
CA ARG A 23 34.51 14.51 0.71
C ARG A 23 34.01 15.61 1.64
N PRO A 24 34.89 16.50 2.15
CA PRO A 24 34.47 17.60 3.01
C PRO A 24 33.62 18.61 2.25
N LEU A 25 32.61 19.17 2.93
CA LEU A 25 31.77 20.23 2.36
C LEU A 25 32.43 21.59 2.63
N LYS A 26 32.66 22.36 1.57
CA LYS A 26 33.21 23.71 1.68
C LYS A 26 32.16 24.72 1.24
N LEU A 27 31.91 25.76 2.04
CA LEU A 27 30.98 26.83 1.69
C LEU A 27 31.38 28.17 2.29
N ASP A 28 30.88 29.26 1.72
CA ASP A 28 31.06 30.61 2.24
C ASP A 28 29.79 31.04 2.99
N ILE A 29 29.93 31.45 4.25
CA ILE A 29 28.82 31.83 5.12
C ILE A 29 28.99 33.28 5.56
N GLU A 30 27.90 34.05 5.52
CA GLU A 30 27.85 35.43 6.00
C GLU A 30 27.86 35.43 7.54
N CYS A 31 28.80 36.17 8.12
CA CYS A 31 28.81 36.42 9.55
C CYS A 31 27.88 37.56 9.95
N PHE A 32 27.23 37.40 11.11
CA PHE A 32 26.28 38.40 11.61
C PHE A 32 26.88 39.12 12.81
N ASN A 33 27.07 40.43 12.66
CA ASN A 33 27.54 41.30 13.74
C ASN A 33 26.37 41.94 14.53
N ALA A 34 25.10 41.71 14.13
CA ALA A 34 23.89 42.13 14.84
C ALA A 34 22.63 41.40 14.30
N VAL A 35 21.57 41.30 15.12
CA VAL A 35 20.26 40.66 14.81
C VAL A 35 19.55 41.27 13.59
N SER A 36 19.86 42.51 13.22
CA SER A 36 19.20 43.28 12.16
C SER A 36 20.15 44.03 11.20
N GLY A 37 21.45 43.73 11.23
CA GLY A 37 22.45 44.41 10.39
C GLY A 37 22.45 43.96 8.92
N ALA A 38 22.92 44.83 8.02
CA ALA A 38 23.29 44.46 6.65
C ALA A 38 24.28 43.29 6.69
N GLY A 39 24.16 42.34 5.75
CA GLY A 39 24.95 41.10 5.74
C GLY A 39 26.45 41.36 5.94
N GLY A 40 27.05 40.67 6.91
CA GLY A 40 28.46 40.85 7.23
C GLY A 40 29.39 40.13 6.26
N GLU A 41 30.68 40.11 6.62
CA GLU A 41 31.74 39.48 5.83
C GLU A 41 31.48 37.97 5.64
N LYS A 42 31.82 37.46 4.45
CA LYS A 42 31.69 36.03 4.12
C LYS A 42 32.96 35.30 4.51
N HIS A 43 32.83 34.24 5.28
CA HIS A 43 33.94 33.40 5.70
C HIS A 43 33.83 32.01 5.10
N ARG A 44 34.97 31.46 4.66
CA ARG A 44 35.08 30.07 4.23
C ARG A 44 34.93 29.16 5.45
N VAL A 45 33.98 28.24 5.39
CA VAL A 45 33.81 27.16 6.37
C VAL A 45 33.95 25.81 5.70
N THR A 46 34.59 24.88 6.41
CA THR A 46 34.75 23.49 6.00
C THR A 46 34.05 22.60 7.00
N ILE A 47 33.13 21.77 6.54
CA ILE A 47 32.55 20.66 7.30
C ILE A 47 33.32 19.41 6.88
N ASN A 48 34.05 18.83 7.82
CA ASN A 48 34.86 17.66 7.58
C ASN A 48 33.99 16.42 7.43
N ALA A 49 34.41 15.49 6.58
CA ALA A 49 33.73 14.22 6.36
C ALA A 49 34.09 13.16 7.43
N ASP A 50 34.41 13.61 8.65
CA ASP A 50 34.64 12.72 9.79
C ASP A 50 33.32 12.30 10.44
N LEU A 51 33.34 11.25 11.26
CA LEU A 51 32.15 10.70 11.93
C LEU A 51 31.40 11.74 12.79
N SER A 52 32.08 12.80 13.22
CA SER A 52 31.52 13.88 14.04
C SER A 52 31.02 15.08 13.24
N TRP A 53 31.18 15.08 11.91
CA TRP A 53 30.92 16.24 11.05
C TRP A 53 31.60 17.53 11.55
N SER A 54 32.85 17.43 11.99
CA SER A 54 33.53 18.56 12.63
C SER A 54 33.61 19.77 11.70
N MET A 55 33.49 20.98 12.26
CA MET A 55 33.49 22.23 11.51
C MET A 55 34.78 22.99 11.75
N THR A 56 35.44 23.41 10.67
CA THR A 56 36.58 24.32 10.68
C THR A 56 36.12 25.70 10.18
N THR A 57 36.27 26.72 11.03
CA THR A 57 35.92 28.12 10.79
C THR A 57 37.12 29.01 11.12
N PRO A 58 37.30 30.18 10.47
CA PRO A 58 38.35 31.14 10.83
C PRO A 58 38.13 31.84 12.19
N HIS A 59 36.99 31.62 12.85
CA HIS A 59 36.67 32.23 14.13
C HIS A 59 36.98 31.30 15.31
N ASP A 60 37.27 31.89 16.47
CA ASP A 60 37.40 31.14 17.72
C ASP A 60 36.02 30.78 18.26
N ALA A 61 35.64 29.51 18.07
CA ALA A 61 34.35 28.96 18.47
C ALA A 61 34.11 28.96 19.99
N GLU A 62 35.16 28.99 20.81
CA GLU A 62 35.02 29.10 22.26
C GLU A 62 34.80 30.56 22.67
N ALA A 63 35.57 31.49 22.11
CA ALA A 63 35.39 32.91 22.35
C ALA A 63 33.98 33.40 21.97
N GLU A 64 33.44 32.95 20.84
CA GLU A 64 32.06 33.27 20.42
C GLU A 64 30.99 32.72 21.35
N ARG A 65 31.16 31.48 21.85
CA ARG A 65 30.22 30.88 22.80
C ARG A 65 30.23 31.62 24.13
N ILE A 66 31.41 32.04 24.58
CA ILE A 66 31.56 32.90 25.77
C ILE A 66 30.84 34.22 25.52
N ALA A 67 31.10 34.90 24.40
CA ALA A 67 30.44 36.16 24.07
C ALA A 67 28.90 36.03 24.06
N MET A 68 28.36 34.95 23.50
CA MET A 68 26.91 34.67 23.52
C MET A 68 26.37 34.45 24.93
N ALA A 69 27.10 33.74 25.79
CA ALA A 69 26.71 33.55 27.19
C ALA A 69 26.63 34.89 27.95
N PHE A 70 27.41 35.90 27.51
CA PHE A 70 27.35 37.27 28.01
C PHE A 70 26.35 38.18 27.24
N GLY A 71 25.45 37.61 26.44
CA GLY A 71 24.38 38.33 25.75
C GLY A 71 24.75 38.94 24.39
N SER A 72 25.90 38.56 23.81
CA SER A 72 26.19 38.89 22.42
C SER A 72 25.28 38.10 21.47
N ASP A 73 24.62 38.83 20.57
CA ASP A 73 23.84 38.23 19.47
C ASP A 73 24.73 37.74 18.30
N ALA A 74 26.05 38.00 18.37
CA ALA A 74 27.01 37.61 17.35
C ALA A 74 27.62 36.24 17.70
N SER A 75 27.00 35.16 17.23
CA SER A 75 27.82 33.99 16.91
C SER A 75 27.42 33.40 15.57
N CYS A 76 28.33 33.49 14.62
CA CYS A 76 28.28 32.67 13.42
C CYS A 76 28.30 31.20 13.85
N VAL A 77 29.08 30.86 14.87
CA VAL A 77 29.33 29.49 15.32
C VAL A 77 28.09 28.77 15.84
N THR A 78 27.26 29.37 16.71
CA THR A 78 26.10 28.66 17.29
C THR A 78 24.96 28.50 16.27
N HIS A 79 24.69 29.53 15.47
CA HIS A 79 23.67 29.44 14.42
C HIS A 79 24.09 28.46 13.32
N MET A 80 25.39 28.40 13.02
CA MET A 80 25.93 27.45 12.05
C MET A 80 25.98 26.04 12.61
N ALA A 81 26.37 25.82 13.86
CA ALA A 81 26.39 24.49 14.48
C ALA A 81 25.01 23.81 14.38
N ARG A 82 23.93 24.53 14.73
CA ARG A 82 22.56 24.01 14.59
C ARG A 82 22.17 23.72 13.13
N THR A 83 22.66 24.53 12.19
CA THR A 83 22.41 24.33 10.75
C THR A 83 23.20 23.13 10.21
N VAL A 84 24.45 22.93 10.67
CA VAL A 84 25.28 21.76 10.38
C VAL A 84 24.59 20.52 10.91
N GLU A 85 24.21 20.48 12.19
CA GLU A 85 23.48 19.36 12.79
C GLU A 85 22.20 19.03 12.02
N ALA A 86 21.39 20.04 11.68
CA ALA A 86 20.20 19.87 10.86
C ALA A 86 20.51 19.28 9.48
N PHE A 87 21.58 19.76 8.84
CA PHE A 87 22.00 19.28 7.52
C PHE A 87 22.43 17.83 7.60
N CYS A 88 23.27 17.49 8.58
CA CYS A 88 23.76 16.13 8.81
C CYS A 88 22.61 15.16 9.09
N ALA A 89 21.64 15.57 9.92
CA ALA A 89 20.43 14.80 10.20
C ALA A 89 19.54 14.62 8.96
N SER A 90 19.62 15.54 7.98
CA SER A 90 18.87 15.45 6.73
C SER A 90 19.55 14.60 5.65
N VAL A 91 20.85 14.28 5.78
CA VAL A 91 21.62 13.56 4.74
C VAL A 91 21.00 12.20 4.44
N GLY A 92 20.51 11.47 5.46
CA GLY A 92 19.84 10.18 5.26
C GLY A 92 18.63 10.29 4.32
N VAL A 93 17.79 11.29 4.54
CA VAL A 93 16.60 11.56 3.70
C VAL A 93 16.98 12.06 2.31
N LEU A 94 18.00 12.92 2.21
CA LEU A 94 18.48 13.48 0.93
C LEU A 94 19.11 12.40 0.02
N THR A 95 19.86 11.47 0.63
CA THR A 95 20.52 10.35 -0.07
C THR A 95 19.62 9.14 -0.27
N GLY A 96 18.40 9.14 0.30
CA GLY A 96 17.50 8.00 0.26
C GLY A 96 17.93 6.82 1.15
N ALA A 97 18.97 6.98 1.97
CA ALA A 97 19.36 5.99 2.98
C ALA A 97 18.30 5.86 4.09
N GLU A 98 17.57 6.95 4.37
CA GLU A 98 16.39 7.00 5.22
C GLU A 98 15.16 7.32 4.37
N ARG A 99 14.16 6.45 4.44
CA ARG A 99 12.87 6.65 3.75
C ARG A 99 11.89 7.31 4.70
N VAL A 100 11.34 8.47 4.30
CA VAL A 100 10.25 9.11 5.04
C VAL A 100 8.95 8.35 4.77
N PRO A 101 8.23 7.87 5.80
CA PRO A 101 6.97 7.17 5.60
C PRO A 101 5.94 8.04 4.90
N LEU A 102 5.35 7.49 3.84
CA LEU A 102 4.24 8.06 3.11
C LEU A 102 2.99 7.21 3.35
N SER A 103 1.82 7.79 3.16
CA SER A 103 0.56 7.03 3.11
C SER A 103 -0.28 7.46 1.91
N VAL A 104 -1.15 6.55 1.48
CA VAL A 104 -2.11 6.78 0.40
C VAL A 104 -3.49 7.00 1.02
N GLY A 105 -4.06 8.16 0.74
CA GLY A 105 -5.42 8.52 1.12
C GLY A 105 -6.47 7.97 0.15
N ARG A 106 -7.75 8.24 0.46
CA ARG A 106 -8.86 7.90 -0.42
C ARG A 106 -8.68 8.58 -1.79
N GLY A 107 -8.97 7.84 -2.86
CA GLY A 107 -8.83 8.35 -4.24
C GLY A 107 -7.40 8.39 -4.78
N GLY A 108 -6.44 7.71 -4.13
CA GLY A 108 -5.07 7.58 -4.64
C GLY A 108 -4.17 8.80 -4.41
N SER A 109 -4.61 9.72 -3.55
CA SER A 109 -3.80 10.88 -3.14
C SER A 109 -2.71 10.45 -2.16
N TRP A 110 -1.53 11.05 -2.26
CA TRP A 110 -0.38 10.74 -1.40
C TRP A 110 -0.21 11.80 -0.32
N GLN A 111 0.25 11.40 0.86
CA GLN A 111 0.56 12.31 1.95
C GLN A 111 1.79 11.84 2.74
N VAL A 112 2.46 12.77 3.39
CA VAL A 112 3.49 12.44 4.39
C VAL A 112 2.78 11.93 5.63
N SER A 113 3.22 10.79 6.18
CA SER A 113 2.60 10.20 7.36
C SER A 113 2.53 11.17 8.53
N GLN A 114 1.48 11.08 9.34
CA GLN A 114 1.14 12.10 10.34
C GLN A 114 2.31 12.43 11.29
N ALA A 115 3.05 11.40 11.73
CA ALA A 115 4.22 11.53 12.61
C ALA A 115 5.38 12.35 12.00
N TYR A 116 5.48 12.40 10.67
CA TYR A 116 6.52 13.10 9.93
C TYR A 116 6.00 14.41 9.31
N SER A 117 4.69 14.65 9.36
CA SER A 117 4.07 15.86 8.81
C SER A 117 4.24 17.09 9.71
N ILE A 118 4.60 18.22 9.10
CA ILE A 118 4.81 19.49 9.80
C ILE A 118 3.58 20.40 9.60
N ARG A 119 3.02 20.93 10.71
CA ARG A 119 1.79 21.76 10.71
C ARG A 119 1.87 22.96 9.77
N ALA A 120 3.03 23.63 9.71
CA ALA A 120 3.25 24.81 8.87
C ALA A 120 3.80 24.47 7.47
N CYS A 121 3.80 23.19 7.06
CA CYS A 121 4.40 22.74 5.80
C CYS A 121 3.48 21.84 4.99
N CYS A 122 3.16 20.65 5.49
CA CYS A 122 2.55 19.57 4.70
C CYS A 122 1.48 18.76 5.44
N ARG A 123 1.18 19.11 6.69
CA ARG A 123 0.10 18.46 7.42
C ARG A 123 -1.24 18.71 6.72
N GLY A 124 -1.90 17.64 6.28
CA GLY A 124 -3.14 17.71 5.51
C GLY A 124 -2.96 18.06 4.03
N THR A 125 -1.72 18.16 3.55
CA THR A 125 -1.44 18.37 2.12
C THR A 125 -1.50 17.05 1.37
N LEU A 126 -2.29 17.04 0.29
CA LEU A 126 -2.40 15.93 -0.63
C LEU A 126 -1.50 16.17 -1.85
N PHE A 127 -0.73 15.16 -2.20
CA PHE A 127 0.16 15.14 -3.36
C PHE A 127 -0.41 14.21 -4.42
N GLY A 128 -0.21 14.56 -5.69
CA GLY A 128 -0.72 13.75 -6.82
C GLY A 128 0.06 12.45 -7.06
N SER A 129 1.21 12.26 -6.42
CA SER A 129 2.02 11.04 -6.55
C SER A 129 2.96 10.83 -5.37
N ALA A 130 3.42 9.58 -5.18
CA ALA A 130 4.47 9.24 -4.22
C ALA A 130 5.73 10.08 -4.44
N GLY A 131 6.13 10.24 -5.72
CA GLY A 131 7.29 11.05 -6.08
C GLY A 131 7.16 12.52 -5.68
N ALA A 132 5.97 13.11 -5.82
CA ALA A 132 5.75 14.49 -5.36
C ALA A 132 5.82 14.61 -3.83
N ALA A 133 5.27 13.64 -3.09
CA ALA A 133 5.33 13.61 -1.64
C ALA A 133 6.77 13.39 -1.12
N ALA A 134 7.52 12.43 -1.67
CA ALA A 134 8.92 12.15 -1.31
C ALA A 134 9.89 13.27 -1.72
N ARG A 135 9.66 13.95 -2.86
CA ARG A 135 10.42 15.18 -3.17
C ARG A 135 10.14 16.29 -2.18
N HIS A 136 8.89 16.43 -1.73
CA HIS A 136 8.53 17.46 -0.77
C HIS A 136 9.29 17.30 0.56
N THR A 137 9.45 16.06 1.06
CA THR A 137 10.19 15.79 2.31
C THR A 137 11.67 16.13 2.20
N ARG A 138 12.25 16.06 1.00
CA ARG A 138 13.62 16.48 0.68
C ARG A 138 13.78 17.98 0.43
N SER A 139 12.67 18.74 0.35
CA SER A 139 12.74 20.14 -0.03
C SER A 139 13.40 21.01 1.06
N PRO A 140 14.17 22.05 0.68
CA PRO A 140 14.83 22.94 1.65
C PRO A 140 13.86 23.53 2.69
N LYS A 141 12.65 23.88 2.26
CA LYS A 141 11.61 24.46 3.12
C LYS A 141 11.12 23.45 4.16
N HIS A 142 10.91 22.19 3.76
CA HIS A 142 10.46 21.15 4.67
C HIS A 142 11.51 20.86 5.74
N LEU A 143 12.74 20.57 5.32
CA LEU A 143 13.85 20.23 6.21
C LEU A 143 14.21 21.37 7.16
N ALA A 144 14.24 22.62 6.68
CA ALA A 144 14.49 23.77 7.54
C ALA A 144 13.42 23.92 8.64
N LEU A 145 12.14 23.69 8.31
CA LEU A 145 11.05 23.70 9.30
C LEU A 145 11.13 22.50 10.26
N GLN A 146 11.50 21.32 9.76
CA GLN A 146 11.65 20.10 10.57
C GLN A 146 12.67 20.31 11.69
N HIS A 147 13.82 20.86 11.34
CA HIS A 147 14.93 21.10 12.28
C HIS A 147 14.89 22.48 12.95
N ARG A 148 13.87 23.30 12.64
CA ARG A 148 13.69 24.66 13.19
C ARG A 148 14.90 25.57 12.95
N VAL A 149 15.46 25.51 11.75
CA VAL A 149 16.59 26.34 11.31
C VAL A 149 16.15 27.35 10.25
N GLN A 150 16.94 28.40 10.04
CA GLN A 150 16.62 29.42 9.03
C GLN A 150 16.80 28.87 7.61
N LEU A 151 15.76 29.01 6.78
CA LEU A 151 15.75 28.50 5.41
C LEU A 151 16.90 29.04 4.54
N LYS A 152 17.25 30.34 4.67
CA LYS A 152 18.35 30.95 3.91
C LYS A 152 19.66 30.20 4.13
N HIS A 153 20.00 29.91 5.38
CA HIS A 153 21.25 29.22 5.74
C HIS A 153 21.21 27.76 5.33
N PHE A 154 20.10 27.05 5.62
CA PHE A 154 19.96 25.66 5.24
C PHE A 154 20.06 25.45 3.72
N LYS A 155 19.45 26.34 2.93
CA LYS A 155 19.56 26.33 1.47
C LYS A 155 21.00 26.50 0.99
N ALA A 156 21.79 27.38 1.62
CA ALA A 156 23.20 27.55 1.27
C ALA A 156 24.01 26.25 1.46
N PHE A 157 23.71 25.46 2.49
CA PHE A 157 24.32 24.14 2.72
C PHE A 157 23.90 23.14 1.64
N LEU A 158 22.60 23.05 1.35
CA LEU A 158 22.09 22.15 0.30
C LEU A 158 22.66 22.50 -1.07
N ASP A 159 22.74 23.79 -1.41
CA ASP A 159 23.30 24.26 -2.68
C ASP A 159 24.81 23.96 -2.78
N ALA A 160 25.55 24.13 -1.68
CA ALA A 160 26.97 23.78 -1.64
C ALA A 160 27.17 22.27 -1.78
N ALA A 161 26.34 21.47 -1.11
CA ALA A 161 26.40 20.02 -1.18
C ALA A 161 26.02 19.52 -2.57
N ALA A 162 24.99 20.09 -3.20
CA ALA A 162 24.60 19.75 -4.56
C ALA A 162 25.72 20.03 -5.58
N ARG A 163 26.48 21.11 -5.41
CA ARG A 163 27.66 21.40 -6.24
C ARG A 163 28.82 20.43 -6.01
N MET A 164 28.99 19.94 -4.77
CA MET A 164 30.13 19.09 -4.41
C MET A 164 29.88 17.61 -4.69
N TRP A 165 28.66 17.14 -4.44
CA TRP A 165 28.28 15.73 -4.43
C TRP A 165 27.22 15.37 -5.47
N GLY A 166 26.65 16.35 -6.18
CA GLY A 166 25.58 16.14 -7.16
C GLY A 166 24.19 16.47 -6.61
N SER A 167 23.23 16.66 -7.52
CA SER A 167 21.86 17.02 -7.14
C SER A 167 21.13 15.86 -6.46
N TRP A 168 20.45 16.16 -5.35
CA TRP A 168 19.60 15.23 -4.61
C TRP A 168 18.35 14.80 -5.37
N ASP A 169 17.94 15.59 -6.37
CA ASP A 169 16.79 15.28 -7.22
C ASP A 169 17.17 14.32 -8.36
N THR A 170 18.47 14.13 -8.63
CA THR A 170 18.94 13.23 -9.67
C THR A 170 19.08 11.82 -9.10
N CYS A 171 18.59 10.81 -9.82
CA CYS A 171 18.80 9.42 -9.45
C CYS A 171 20.31 9.13 -9.46
N PRO A 172 20.88 8.49 -8.41
CA PRO A 172 22.28 8.11 -8.44
C PRO A 172 22.57 7.13 -9.58
N GLU A 173 23.85 6.95 -9.93
CA GLU A 173 24.23 5.89 -10.87
C GLU A 173 23.88 4.51 -10.29
N PHE A 174 23.35 3.64 -11.14
CA PHE A 174 22.92 2.29 -10.74
C PHE A 174 23.21 1.28 -11.86
N ASP A 175 23.24 -0.01 -11.52
CA ASP A 175 23.40 -1.09 -12.51
C ASP A 175 22.21 -1.07 -13.50
N PRO A 176 22.43 -0.89 -14.82
CA PRO A 176 21.37 -0.90 -15.82
C PRO A 176 20.49 -2.16 -15.81
N ARG A 177 20.95 -3.27 -15.22
CA ARG A 177 20.14 -4.48 -15.03
C ARG A 177 18.93 -4.27 -14.12
N LEU A 178 18.95 -3.28 -13.22
CA LEU A 178 17.81 -2.96 -12.36
C LEU A 178 16.57 -2.51 -13.16
N GLU A 179 16.76 -1.90 -14.32
CA GLU A 179 15.65 -1.51 -15.21
C GLU A 179 14.89 -2.72 -15.75
N ARG A 180 15.44 -3.94 -15.67
CA ARG A 180 14.73 -5.17 -16.06
C ARG A 180 13.82 -5.70 -14.96
N LEU A 181 13.95 -5.20 -13.73
CA LEU A 181 13.12 -5.62 -12.59
C LEU A 181 11.83 -4.81 -12.51
N VAL A 182 11.80 -3.62 -13.11
CA VAL A 182 10.66 -2.70 -13.07
C VAL A 182 10.04 -2.62 -14.45
N ARG A 183 8.72 -2.79 -14.53
CA ARG A 183 7.99 -2.86 -15.80
C ARG A 183 7.99 -1.54 -16.56
N GLU A 184 7.81 -0.43 -15.86
CA GLU A 184 7.66 0.88 -16.45
C GLU A 184 8.99 1.44 -16.97
N PRO A 185 8.99 2.13 -18.13
CA PRO A 185 10.18 2.81 -18.62
C PRO A 185 10.68 3.84 -17.59
N ARG A 186 11.97 3.81 -17.27
CA ARG A 186 12.60 4.65 -16.24
C ARG A 186 12.06 4.38 -14.84
N GLY A 187 11.50 3.19 -14.60
CA GLY A 187 10.90 2.80 -13.34
C GLY A 187 11.87 2.96 -12.15
N VAL A 188 13.16 2.66 -12.33
CA VAL A 188 14.18 2.87 -11.28
C VAL A 188 14.28 4.35 -10.89
N SER A 189 14.27 5.25 -11.88
CA SER A 189 14.28 6.69 -11.61
C SER A 189 13.01 7.16 -10.91
N ASP A 190 11.85 6.63 -11.29
CA ASP A 190 10.57 7.00 -10.67
C ASP A 190 10.46 6.48 -9.23
N LEU A 191 11.00 5.29 -8.95
CA LEU A 191 11.14 4.74 -7.60
C LEU A 191 12.07 5.60 -6.74
N TRP A 192 13.20 6.06 -7.28
CA TRP A 192 14.06 7.05 -6.62
C TRP A 192 13.30 8.34 -6.31
N GLN A 193 12.54 8.86 -7.27
CA GLN A 193 11.70 10.05 -7.03
C GLN A 193 10.71 9.80 -5.89
N ALA A 194 10.16 8.60 -5.81
CA ALA A 194 9.27 8.14 -4.76
C ALA A 194 9.97 7.74 -3.45
N GLY A 195 11.29 7.96 -3.31
CA GLY A 195 12.03 7.71 -2.05
C GLY A 195 12.48 6.26 -1.85
N ILE A 196 12.50 5.43 -2.89
CA ILE A 196 13.05 4.07 -2.86
C ILE A 196 14.42 4.10 -3.51
N HIS A 197 15.46 3.75 -2.76
CA HIS A 197 16.83 3.74 -3.26
C HIS A 197 17.04 2.59 -4.26
N PRO A 198 17.84 2.76 -5.35
CA PRO A 198 18.10 1.68 -6.30
C PRO A 198 18.59 0.37 -5.65
N ASP A 199 19.45 0.47 -4.63
CA ASP A 199 19.94 -0.68 -3.86
C ASP A 199 18.84 -1.46 -3.12
N ASP A 200 17.68 -0.85 -2.84
CA ASP A 200 16.54 -1.53 -2.21
C ASP A 200 15.74 -2.36 -3.23
N ILE A 201 15.84 -2.06 -4.53
CA ILE A 201 15.01 -2.66 -5.58
C ILE A 201 15.19 -4.19 -5.67
N PRO A 202 16.41 -4.76 -5.63
CA PRO A 202 16.58 -6.21 -5.66
C PRO A 202 15.91 -6.92 -4.48
N GLU A 203 15.99 -6.37 -3.27
CA GLU A 203 15.37 -6.96 -2.08
C GLU A 203 13.83 -6.93 -2.19
N LEU A 204 13.28 -5.83 -2.68
CA LEU A 204 11.83 -5.70 -2.93
C LEU A 204 11.37 -6.65 -4.05
N ALA A 205 12.11 -6.72 -5.16
CA ALA A 205 11.80 -7.60 -6.28
C ALA A 205 11.85 -9.09 -5.88
N ALA A 206 12.73 -9.47 -4.96
CA ALA A 206 12.86 -10.85 -4.47
C ALA A 206 11.58 -11.39 -3.81
N VAL A 207 10.67 -10.51 -3.34
CA VAL A 207 9.35 -10.91 -2.83
C VAL A 207 8.49 -11.52 -3.94
N GLY A 208 8.58 -10.99 -5.17
CA GLY A 208 7.87 -11.49 -6.35
C GLY A 208 8.74 -12.33 -7.28
N SER A 209 9.80 -12.96 -6.79
CA SER A 209 10.80 -13.67 -7.62
C SER A 209 10.25 -14.85 -8.44
N VAL A 210 9.05 -15.34 -8.10
CA VAL A 210 8.32 -16.39 -8.86
C VAL A 210 7.61 -15.83 -10.10
N VAL A 211 7.55 -14.51 -10.26
CA VAL A 211 6.96 -13.83 -11.41
C VAL A 211 8.03 -13.64 -12.47
N ASP A 212 7.83 -14.21 -13.65
CA ASP A 212 8.83 -14.21 -14.74
C ASP A 212 8.95 -12.86 -15.47
N GLU A 213 7.93 -12.02 -15.36
CA GLU A 213 7.89 -10.69 -15.99
C GLU A 213 8.33 -9.57 -15.02
N PRO A 214 8.80 -8.42 -15.55
CA PRO A 214 9.12 -7.27 -14.72
C PRO A 214 7.92 -6.82 -13.86
N LEU A 215 8.19 -6.50 -12.60
CA LEU A 215 7.17 -6.14 -11.62
C LEU A 215 6.73 -4.68 -11.83
N PRO A 216 5.44 -4.35 -11.68
CA PRO A 216 4.97 -2.98 -11.83
C PRO A 216 5.54 -2.06 -10.75
N LEU A 217 5.74 -0.79 -11.04
CA LEU A 217 6.15 0.24 -10.08
C LEU A 217 5.24 0.26 -8.85
N GLN A 218 3.94 0.00 -9.05
CA GLN A 218 2.97 -0.09 -7.96
C GLN A 218 3.24 -1.22 -6.97
N PHE A 219 3.87 -2.32 -7.39
CA PHE A 219 4.31 -3.39 -6.49
C PHE A 219 5.37 -2.90 -5.51
N PHE A 220 6.41 -2.24 -6.02
CA PHE A 220 7.49 -1.69 -5.19
C PHE A 220 6.98 -0.61 -4.23
N LEU A 221 6.08 0.26 -4.70
CA LEU A 221 5.44 1.26 -3.84
C LEU A 221 4.57 0.61 -2.75
N GLY A 222 3.79 -0.43 -3.09
CA GLY A 222 2.98 -1.18 -2.13
C GLY A 222 3.83 -1.86 -1.06
N LEU A 223 4.93 -2.52 -1.44
CA LEU A 223 5.84 -3.12 -0.45
C LEU A 223 6.63 -2.11 0.40
N ALA A 224 6.78 -0.88 -0.10
CA ALA A 224 7.49 0.20 0.58
C ALA A 224 6.60 1.00 1.54
N TYR A 225 5.32 1.16 1.22
CA TYR A 225 4.41 2.10 1.89
C TYR A 225 3.06 1.49 2.29
N GLY A 226 2.73 0.30 1.83
CA GLY A 226 1.55 -0.48 2.23
C GLY A 226 1.80 -1.32 3.48
N ASN A 227 0.75 -2.03 3.91
CA ASN A 227 0.73 -2.83 5.14
C ASN A 227 0.77 -4.34 4.89
N ALA A 228 0.84 -4.76 3.63
CA ALA A 228 0.88 -6.19 3.28
C ALA A 228 2.20 -6.82 3.78
N ASP A 229 2.09 -7.95 4.46
CA ASP A 229 3.27 -8.70 4.88
C ASP A 229 4.00 -9.30 3.66
N ARG A 230 5.33 -9.11 3.60
CA ARG A 230 6.14 -9.52 2.45
C ARG A 230 6.21 -11.03 2.28
N GLN A 231 6.20 -11.78 3.39
CA GLN A 231 6.25 -13.23 3.34
C GLN A 231 4.90 -13.77 2.85
N TRP A 232 3.80 -13.21 3.34
CA TRP A 232 2.45 -13.53 2.86
C TRP A 232 2.30 -13.25 1.36
N VAL A 233 2.75 -12.08 0.86
CA VAL A 233 2.69 -11.77 -0.59
C VAL A 233 3.45 -12.81 -1.41
N ARG A 234 4.66 -13.19 -0.97
CA ARG A 234 5.47 -14.24 -1.62
C ARG A 234 4.72 -15.57 -1.68
N GLU A 235 4.10 -15.98 -0.57
CA GLU A 235 3.37 -17.24 -0.47
C GLU A 235 2.15 -17.26 -1.40
N VAL A 236 1.35 -16.20 -1.45
CA VAL A 236 0.23 -16.10 -2.40
C VAL A 236 0.71 -16.17 -3.85
N LEU A 237 1.79 -15.44 -4.19
CA LEU A 237 2.34 -15.43 -5.55
C LEU A 237 2.90 -16.79 -5.97
N SER A 238 3.31 -17.65 -5.03
CA SER A 238 3.74 -19.01 -5.35
C SER A 238 2.61 -19.87 -5.94
N HIS A 239 1.36 -19.54 -5.64
CA HIS A 239 0.17 -20.18 -6.20
C HIS A 239 -0.34 -19.48 -7.47
N HIS A 240 -0.10 -18.18 -7.62
CA HIS A 240 -0.55 -17.39 -8.77
C HIS A 240 0.50 -16.32 -9.15
N PRO A 241 1.54 -16.69 -9.92
CA PRO A 241 2.64 -15.79 -10.29
C PRO A 241 2.22 -14.84 -11.42
N ASP A 242 1.60 -13.72 -11.06
CA ASP A 242 1.16 -12.66 -11.98
C ASP A 242 1.57 -11.29 -11.42
N ALA A 243 2.16 -10.43 -12.24
CA ALA A 243 2.76 -9.20 -11.72
C ALA A 243 1.71 -8.10 -11.41
N ASP A 244 0.57 -8.09 -12.11
CA ASP A 244 -0.54 -7.19 -11.76
C ASP A 244 -1.20 -7.61 -10.46
N THR A 245 -1.27 -8.92 -10.20
CA THR A 245 -1.72 -9.49 -8.94
C THR A 245 -0.74 -9.17 -7.83
N ALA A 246 0.57 -9.32 -8.06
CA ALA A 246 1.61 -8.91 -7.12
C ALA A 246 1.42 -7.45 -6.70
N ALA A 247 1.27 -6.54 -7.67
CA ALA A 247 1.05 -5.13 -7.41
C ALA A 247 -0.22 -4.88 -6.58
N TRP A 248 -1.30 -5.59 -6.85
CA TRP A 248 -2.53 -5.48 -6.06
C TRP A 248 -2.38 -6.02 -4.63
N LEU A 249 -1.77 -7.19 -4.46
CA LEU A 249 -1.55 -7.83 -3.16
C LEU A 249 -0.73 -6.93 -2.22
N ALA A 250 0.28 -6.25 -2.76
CA ALA A 250 1.14 -5.33 -1.99
C ALA A 250 0.38 -4.12 -1.39
N TRP A 251 -0.84 -3.84 -1.86
CA TRP A 251 -1.68 -2.74 -1.38
C TRP A 251 -2.85 -3.17 -0.49
N LEU A 252 -2.99 -4.47 -0.23
CA LEU A 252 -4.02 -4.94 0.69
C LEU A 252 -3.66 -4.57 2.13
N ASP A 253 -4.69 -4.24 2.91
CA ASP A 253 -4.56 -3.88 4.32
C ASP A 253 -4.73 -5.13 5.18
N GLU A 254 -3.63 -5.55 5.80
CA GLU A 254 -3.52 -6.74 6.65
C GLU A 254 -4.24 -8.00 6.10
N PRO A 255 -4.02 -8.38 4.82
CA PRO A 255 -4.77 -9.47 4.19
C PRO A 255 -4.58 -10.83 4.87
N GLN A 256 -3.43 -11.05 5.53
CA GLN A 256 -3.12 -12.23 6.32
C GLN A 256 -4.08 -12.46 7.49
N ALA A 257 -4.76 -11.42 7.98
CA ALA A 257 -5.76 -11.54 9.03
C ALA A 257 -7.10 -12.08 8.51
N ARG A 258 -7.31 -12.08 7.19
CA ARG A 258 -8.58 -12.48 6.56
C ARG A 258 -8.62 -13.95 6.19
N ALA A 259 -7.52 -14.46 5.62
CA ALA A 259 -7.39 -15.86 5.22
C ALA A 259 -5.93 -16.24 4.93
N GLU A 260 -5.66 -17.54 4.99
CA GLU A 260 -4.36 -18.14 4.66
C GLU A 260 -3.96 -17.90 3.19
N PRO A 261 -2.66 -17.75 2.88
CA PRO A 261 -2.16 -17.50 1.52
C PRO A 261 -2.68 -18.47 0.45
N GLU A 262 -2.83 -19.74 0.81
CA GLU A 262 -3.32 -20.78 -0.09
C GLU A 262 -4.74 -20.46 -0.59
N ALA A 263 -5.64 -20.03 0.30
CA ALA A 263 -7.01 -19.70 -0.06
C ALA A 263 -7.06 -18.56 -1.09
N TRP A 264 -6.24 -17.52 -0.90
CA TRP A 264 -6.10 -16.42 -1.86
C TRP A 264 -5.60 -16.91 -3.22
N GLY A 265 -4.53 -17.72 -3.21
CA GLY A 265 -3.96 -18.31 -4.42
C GLY A 265 -4.97 -19.16 -5.20
N GLN A 266 -5.75 -19.99 -4.50
CA GLN A 266 -6.79 -20.81 -5.10
C GLN A 266 -7.90 -19.96 -5.73
N TRP A 267 -8.39 -18.91 -5.05
CA TRP A 267 -9.42 -18.03 -5.61
C TRP A 267 -8.93 -17.23 -6.82
N LEU A 268 -7.69 -16.75 -6.80
CA LEU A 268 -7.06 -16.08 -7.94
C LEU A 268 -6.94 -17.02 -9.15
N SER A 269 -6.64 -18.30 -8.93
CA SER A 269 -6.52 -19.29 -10.01
C SER A 269 -7.80 -19.51 -10.82
N PHE A 270 -8.98 -19.13 -10.30
CA PHE A 270 -10.23 -19.20 -11.05
C PHE A 270 -10.39 -18.09 -12.10
N GLY A 271 -9.46 -17.13 -12.17
CA GLY A 271 -9.49 -16.05 -13.17
C GLY A 271 -10.65 -15.07 -12.98
N ILE A 272 -11.19 -14.96 -11.77
CA ILE A 272 -12.21 -13.98 -11.42
C ILE A 272 -11.56 -12.63 -11.09
N SER A 273 -12.36 -11.56 -11.03
CA SER A 273 -11.84 -10.24 -10.70
C SER A 273 -11.30 -10.17 -9.26
N LYS A 274 -10.31 -9.30 -9.02
CA LYS A 274 -9.74 -9.04 -7.68
C LYS A 274 -10.80 -8.63 -6.65
N ALA A 275 -11.80 -7.86 -7.08
CA ALA A 275 -12.95 -7.50 -6.25
C ALA A 275 -13.77 -8.73 -5.87
N HIS A 276 -13.94 -9.69 -6.78
CA HIS A 276 -14.63 -10.94 -6.47
C HIS A 276 -13.84 -11.86 -5.54
N VAL A 277 -12.51 -11.90 -5.67
CA VAL A 277 -11.65 -12.63 -4.72
C VAL A 277 -11.85 -12.08 -3.31
N LEU A 278 -11.87 -10.76 -3.12
CA LEU A 278 -12.13 -10.16 -1.80
C LEU A 278 -13.47 -10.57 -1.24
N VAL A 279 -14.54 -10.52 -2.04
CA VAL A 279 -15.86 -10.96 -1.58
C VAL A 279 -15.86 -12.45 -1.20
N ALA A 280 -15.17 -13.30 -1.97
CA ALA A 280 -15.08 -14.72 -1.66
C ALA A 280 -14.39 -14.99 -0.32
N ILE A 281 -13.26 -14.31 -0.08
CA ILE A 281 -12.51 -14.41 1.17
C ILE A 281 -13.32 -13.85 2.35
N ASP A 282 -13.90 -12.65 2.20
CA ASP A 282 -14.67 -11.99 3.25
C ASP A 282 -15.96 -12.77 3.60
N ALA A 283 -16.52 -13.51 2.64
CA ALA A 283 -17.68 -14.39 2.85
C ALA A 283 -17.30 -15.80 3.34
N GLY A 284 -16.01 -16.11 3.53
CA GLY A 284 -15.54 -17.42 3.98
C GLY A 284 -15.89 -18.56 3.01
N LEU A 285 -15.88 -18.28 1.70
CA LEU A 285 -16.21 -19.28 0.69
C LEU A 285 -15.01 -20.21 0.42
N GLU A 286 -15.25 -21.51 0.51
CA GLU A 286 -14.25 -22.54 0.25
C GLU A 286 -14.04 -22.74 -1.26
N ALA A 287 -12.81 -22.57 -1.72
CA ALA A 287 -12.45 -22.71 -3.14
C ALA A 287 -12.62 -24.15 -3.65
N GLU A 288 -12.50 -25.16 -2.78
CA GLU A 288 -12.73 -26.57 -3.13
C GLU A 288 -14.16 -26.79 -3.67
N TYR A 289 -15.14 -26.11 -3.07
CA TYR A 289 -16.54 -26.25 -3.45
C TYR A 289 -16.83 -25.75 -4.87
N VAL A 290 -16.09 -24.75 -5.34
CA VAL A 290 -16.15 -24.28 -6.73
C VAL A 290 -15.78 -25.41 -7.69
N ARG A 291 -14.70 -26.15 -7.39
CA ARG A 291 -14.22 -27.24 -8.25
C ARG A 291 -15.20 -28.41 -8.26
N GLU A 292 -15.72 -28.77 -7.10
CA GLU A 292 -16.74 -29.81 -6.96
C GLU A 292 -17.98 -29.49 -7.80
N VAL A 293 -18.56 -28.30 -7.61
CA VAL A 293 -19.77 -27.88 -8.34
C VAL A 293 -19.51 -27.76 -9.84
N ALA A 294 -18.37 -27.21 -10.25
CA ALA A 294 -17.99 -27.12 -11.66
C ALA A 294 -17.92 -28.51 -12.30
N SER A 295 -17.28 -29.47 -11.63
CA SER A 295 -17.14 -30.85 -12.12
C SER A 295 -18.48 -31.57 -12.23
N SER A 296 -19.36 -31.46 -11.22
CA SER A 296 -20.66 -32.15 -11.20
C SER A 296 -21.67 -31.54 -12.18
N ASN A 297 -21.54 -30.25 -12.49
CA ASN A 297 -22.44 -29.55 -13.39
C ASN A 297 -21.91 -29.39 -14.82
N GLY A 298 -20.64 -29.70 -15.07
CA GLY A 298 -19.99 -29.45 -16.37
C GLY A 298 -19.90 -27.95 -16.69
N TRP A 299 -19.80 -27.10 -15.67
CA TRP A 299 -19.61 -25.65 -15.81
C TRP A 299 -18.13 -25.32 -15.68
N SER A 300 -17.70 -24.16 -16.19
CA SER A 300 -16.33 -23.69 -15.95
C SER A 300 -16.15 -23.27 -14.48
N THR A 301 -14.98 -23.54 -13.91
CA THR A 301 -14.63 -23.11 -12.53
C THR A 301 -14.76 -21.60 -12.38
N SER A 302 -14.31 -20.83 -13.37
CA SER A 302 -14.47 -19.36 -13.41
C SER A 302 -15.94 -18.92 -13.36
N GLY A 303 -16.81 -19.58 -14.15
CA GLY A 303 -18.25 -19.29 -14.16
C GLY A 303 -18.91 -19.61 -12.83
N VAL A 304 -18.59 -20.75 -12.22
CA VAL A 304 -19.10 -21.16 -10.90
C VAL A 304 -18.60 -20.22 -9.80
N ALA A 305 -17.31 -19.91 -9.77
CA ALA A 305 -16.71 -18.96 -8.83
C ALA A 305 -17.37 -17.58 -8.88
N ALA A 306 -17.58 -17.06 -10.09
CA ALA A 306 -18.26 -15.78 -10.30
C ALA A 306 -19.71 -15.81 -9.79
N GLN A 307 -20.42 -16.93 -9.96
CA GLN A 307 -21.76 -17.09 -9.39
C GLN A 307 -21.74 -17.15 -7.87
N PHE A 308 -20.88 -17.97 -7.26
CA PHE A 308 -20.76 -18.02 -5.80
C PHE A 308 -20.59 -16.63 -5.18
N VAL A 309 -19.65 -15.85 -5.72
CA VAL A 309 -19.40 -14.48 -5.26
C VAL A 309 -20.60 -13.57 -5.47
N LYS A 310 -21.26 -13.66 -6.62
CA LYS A 310 -22.43 -12.83 -6.93
C LYS A 310 -23.59 -13.09 -5.98
N TRP A 311 -23.82 -14.35 -5.62
CA TRP A 311 -24.84 -14.74 -4.67
C TRP A 311 -24.45 -14.35 -3.23
N ALA A 312 -23.18 -14.48 -2.86
CA ALA A 312 -22.68 -14.01 -1.58
C ALA A 312 -22.87 -12.49 -1.40
N ASN A 313 -22.65 -11.70 -2.46
CA ASN A 313 -22.90 -10.25 -2.47
C ASN A 313 -24.36 -9.86 -2.16
N VAL A 314 -25.32 -10.76 -2.39
CA VAL A 314 -26.73 -10.53 -2.05
C VAL A 314 -27.17 -11.22 -0.76
N GLY A 315 -26.21 -11.74 0.02
CA GLY A 315 -26.41 -12.45 1.28
C GLY A 315 -26.98 -13.87 1.10
N CYS A 316 -26.70 -14.52 -0.03
CA CYS A 316 -27.15 -15.88 -0.32
C CYS A 316 -25.97 -16.84 -0.45
N ALA A 317 -26.12 -18.06 0.07
CA ALA A 317 -25.08 -19.08 0.08
C ALA A 317 -25.53 -20.29 -0.76
N LEU A 318 -25.08 -20.33 -2.02
CA LEU A 318 -25.46 -21.41 -2.93
C LEU A 318 -24.89 -22.77 -2.48
N LYS A 319 -25.66 -23.82 -2.73
CA LYS A 319 -25.25 -25.23 -2.60
C LYS A 319 -25.25 -25.88 -3.99
N ALA A 320 -24.61 -27.04 -4.13
CA ALA A 320 -24.55 -27.82 -5.36
C ALA A 320 -25.95 -28.12 -5.94
N GLY A 321 -26.92 -28.44 -5.07
CA GLY A 321 -28.33 -28.63 -5.44
C GLY A 321 -28.95 -27.40 -6.13
N HIS A 322 -28.58 -26.18 -5.71
CA HIS A 322 -29.08 -24.96 -6.33
C HIS A 322 -28.53 -24.78 -7.75
N PHE A 323 -27.26 -25.09 -7.99
CA PHE A 323 -26.68 -25.06 -9.35
C PHE A 323 -27.35 -26.10 -10.26
N HIS A 324 -27.61 -27.30 -9.75
CA HIS A 324 -28.38 -28.31 -10.47
C HIS A 324 -29.78 -27.83 -10.82
N ALA A 325 -30.49 -27.20 -9.87
CA ALA A 325 -31.82 -26.62 -10.11
C ALA A 325 -31.78 -25.53 -11.19
N LEU A 326 -30.88 -24.56 -11.07
CA LEU A 326 -30.70 -23.50 -12.08
C LEU A 326 -30.43 -24.09 -13.48
N LYS A 327 -29.56 -25.11 -13.57
CA LYS A 327 -29.27 -25.80 -14.83
C LYS A 327 -30.49 -26.54 -15.38
N ARG A 328 -31.23 -27.28 -14.54
CA ARG A 328 -32.47 -28.00 -14.94
C ARG A 328 -33.49 -27.05 -15.55
N HIS A 329 -33.69 -25.89 -14.93
CA HIS A 329 -34.60 -24.84 -15.40
C HIS A 329 -33.98 -23.89 -16.43
N ARG A 330 -32.82 -24.22 -17.00
CA ARG A 330 -32.14 -23.48 -18.08
C ARG A 330 -31.77 -22.03 -17.72
N VAL A 331 -31.52 -21.75 -16.44
CA VAL A 331 -31.03 -20.46 -15.95
C VAL A 331 -29.51 -20.50 -15.85
N TYR A 332 -28.82 -20.13 -16.94
CA TYR A 332 -27.35 -20.22 -17.03
C TYR A 332 -26.60 -18.97 -16.54
N SER A 333 -27.29 -17.83 -16.41
CA SER A 333 -26.69 -16.57 -15.98
C SER A 333 -27.63 -15.83 -15.02
N PRO A 334 -27.88 -16.38 -13.82
CA PRO A 334 -28.76 -15.74 -12.86
C PRO A 334 -28.22 -14.37 -12.44
N GLN A 335 -29.12 -13.44 -12.15
CA GLN A 335 -28.83 -12.05 -11.81
C GLN A 335 -29.55 -11.68 -10.50
N PRO A 336 -29.18 -12.30 -9.37
CA PRO A 336 -29.91 -12.10 -8.12
C PRO A 336 -29.93 -10.63 -7.73
N SER A 337 -31.12 -10.13 -7.40
CA SER A 337 -31.37 -8.75 -7.01
C SER A 337 -31.70 -8.65 -5.52
N VAL A 338 -30.84 -7.98 -4.75
CA VAL A 338 -31.03 -7.76 -3.30
C VAL A 338 -32.44 -7.25 -3.02
N ARG A 339 -32.86 -6.19 -3.72
CA ARG A 339 -34.18 -5.57 -3.54
C ARG A 339 -35.33 -6.53 -3.83
N ALA A 340 -35.21 -7.36 -4.87
CA ALA A 340 -36.26 -8.30 -5.23
C ALA A 340 -36.36 -9.46 -4.22
N ILE A 341 -35.20 -9.95 -3.75
CA ILE A 341 -35.10 -10.99 -2.73
C ILE A 341 -35.63 -10.47 -1.39
N ASP A 342 -35.23 -9.28 -0.95
CA ASP A 342 -35.70 -8.66 0.30
C ASP A 342 -37.22 -8.46 0.28
N SER A 343 -37.74 -7.90 -0.82
CA SER A 343 -39.19 -7.73 -1.00
C SER A 343 -39.95 -9.05 -0.96
N LEU A 344 -39.38 -10.13 -1.50
CA LEU A 344 -39.97 -11.47 -1.42
C LEU A 344 -39.90 -12.02 0.00
N CYS A 345 -38.76 -11.88 0.69
CA CYS A 345 -38.57 -12.31 2.07
C CYS A 345 -39.57 -11.62 3.01
N GLU A 346 -39.76 -10.31 2.86
CA GLU A 346 -40.75 -9.51 3.59
C GLU A 346 -42.17 -10.00 3.33
N LEU A 347 -42.53 -10.24 2.07
CA LEU A 347 -43.86 -10.71 1.71
C LEU A 347 -44.15 -12.11 2.32
N VAL A 348 -43.16 -13.02 2.28
CA VAL A 348 -43.26 -14.34 2.90
C VAL A 348 -43.32 -14.22 4.43
N ALA A 349 -42.61 -13.27 5.03
CA ALA A 349 -42.67 -13.03 6.48
C ALA A 349 -44.01 -12.45 6.93
N GLN A 350 -44.67 -11.67 6.07
CA GLN A 350 -45.95 -11.02 6.35
C GLN A 350 -47.17 -11.89 6.03
N ASP A 351 -46.98 -13.11 5.49
CA ASP A 351 -48.10 -13.99 5.18
C ASP A 351 -48.80 -14.46 6.46
N ARG A 352 -49.93 -13.82 6.75
CA ARG A 352 -50.81 -14.10 7.90
C ARG A 352 -51.70 -15.32 7.68
N SER A 353 -51.72 -15.91 6.48
CA SER A 353 -52.59 -17.04 6.16
C SER A 353 -52.23 -18.32 6.94
N GLY A 354 -51.06 -18.36 7.57
CA GLY A 354 -50.54 -19.53 8.27
C GLY A 354 -50.11 -20.66 7.34
N LYS A 355 -50.47 -20.65 6.06
CA LYS A 355 -50.19 -21.75 5.13
C LYS A 355 -48.71 -21.89 4.78
N VAL A 356 -48.00 -20.77 4.69
CA VAL A 356 -46.55 -20.76 4.42
C VAL A 356 -45.74 -20.85 5.72
N THR A 357 -46.28 -20.37 6.84
CA THR A 357 -45.58 -20.24 8.13
C THR A 357 -45.85 -21.36 9.14
N ALA A 358 -46.82 -22.25 8.92
CA ALA A 358 -47.15 -23.35 9.83
C ALA A 358 -46.28 -24.62 9.67
N SER A 359 -45.35 -24.64 8.70
CA SER A 359 -44.38 -25.73 8.53
C SER A 359 -43.06 -25.34 9.19
N ASP A 360 -42.43 -26.25 9.93
CA ASP A 360 -41.10 -26.07 10.54
C ASP A 360 -39.98 -25.86 9.49
N GLU A 361 -40.25 -26.18 8.22
CA GLU A 361 -39.31 -26.02 7.10
C GLU A 361 -39.66 -24.78 6.26
N ARG A 362 -39.45 -23.59 6.83
CA ARG A 362 -39.55 -22.36 6.05
C ARG A 362 -38.36 -22.27 5.08
N PRO A 363 -38.58 -21.94 3.79
CA PRO A 363 -37.48 -21.73 2.84
C PRO A 363 -36.58 -20.61 3.35
N ASP A 364 -35.28 -20.84 3.31
CA ASP A 364 -34.31 -19.79 3.64
C ASP A 364 -34.24 -18.72 2.53
N ARG A 365 -33.46 -17.67 2.78
CA ARG A 365 -33.26 -16.58 1.82
C ARG A 365 -32.74 -17.08 0.48
N THR A 366 -31.82 -18.05 0.49
CA THR A 366 -31.19 -18.59 -0.71
C THR A 366 -32.19 -19.39 -1.53
N GLU A 367 -32.98 -20.25 -0.89
CA GLU A 367 -34.06 -21.02 -1.53
C GLU A 367 -35.04 -20.07 -2.24
N LEU A 368 -35.52 -19.04 -1.53
CA LEU A 368 -36.43 -18.04 -2.10
C LEU A 368 -35.80 -17.29 -3.27
N ALA A 369 -34.52 -16.95 -3.18
CA ALA A 369 -33.80 -16.25 -4.23
C ALA A 369 -33.60 -17.13 -5.47
N VAL A 370 -33.27 -18.42 -5.31
CA VAL A 370 -33.15 -19.36 -6.44
C VAL A 370 -34.51 -19.61 -7.08
N MET A 371 -35.57 -19.78 -6.29
CA MET A 371 -36.94 -19.87 -6.80
C MET A 371 -37.33 -18.62 -7.61
N LEU A 372 -36.94 -17.45 -7.13
CA LEU A 372 -37.21 -16.18 -7.82
C LEU A 372 -36.50 -16.10 -9.18
N GLU A 373 -35.25 -16.55 -9.27
CA GLU A 373 -34.51 -16.61 -10.54
C GLU A 373 -35.12 -17.62 -11.51
N ILE A 374 -35.60 -18.76 -11.02
CA ILE A 374 -36.21 -19.82 -11.84
C ILE A 374 -37.60 -19.39 -12.35
N LEU A 375 -38.45 -18.88 -11.47
CA LEU A 375 -39.84 -18.52 -11.80
C LEU A 375 -39.98 -17.09 -12.35
N GLY A 376 -38.90 -16.31 -12.32
CA GLY A 376 -38.77 -14.97 -12.91
C GLY A 376 -39.50 -13.83 -12.17
N ASN A 377 -40.42 -14.12 -11.24
CA ASN A 377 -41.11 -13.08 -10.48
C ASN A 377 -41.66 -13.54 -9.13
N ARG A 378 -41.81 -12.58 -8.20
CA ARG A 378 -42.25 -12.82 -6.82
C ARG A 378 -43.64 -13.46 -6.70
N TYR A 379 -44.57 -13.16 -7.60
CA TYR A 379 -45.93 -13.69 -7.51
C TYR A 379 -45.97 -15.18 -7.85
N ALA A 380 -45.14 -15.61 -8.81
CA ALA A 380 -44.96 -17.02 -9.14
C ALA A 380 -44.35 -17.79 -7.97
N VAL A 381 -43.35 -17.23 -7.29
CA VAL A 381 -42.76 -17.86 -6.08
C VAL A 381 -43.82 -18.04 -4.99
N VAL A 382 -44.58 -16.99 -4.66
CA VAL A 382 -45.63 -17.07 -3.63
C VAL A 382 -46.71 -18.07 -4.00
N ARG A 383 -47.07 -18.16 -5.28
CA ARG A 383 -47.99 -19.19 -5.78
C ARG A 383 -47.40 -20.58 -5.54
N ALA A 384 -46.14 -20.82 -5.86
CA ALA A 384 -45.47 -22.10 -5.62
C ALA A 384 -45.45 -22.45 -4.11
N LEU A 385 -45.12 -21.49 -3.25
CA LEU A 385 -45.17 -21.66 -1.80
C LEU A 385 -46.58 -22.05 -1.30
N ASN A 386 -47.63 -21.45 -1.87
CA ASN A 386 -49.02 -21.80 -1.54
C ASN A 386 -49.42 -23.21 -2.00
N HIS A 387 -48.70 -23.80 -2.96
CA HIS A 387 -48.87 -25.19 -3.41
C HIS A 387 -47.93 -26.16 -2.69
N GLY A 388 -47.24 -25.71 -1.63
CA GLY A 388 -46.42 -26.57 -0.77
C GLY A 388 -44.94 -26.67 -1.15
N VAL A 389 -44.47 -25.95 -2.17
CA VAL A 389 -43.03 -25.89 -2.51
C VAL A 389 -42.25 -25.27 -1.35
N ARG A 390 -41.20 -25.93 -0.85
CA ARG A 390 -40.35 -25.40 0.23
C ARG A 390 -38.87 -25.36 -0.13
N THR A 391 -38.45 -26.20 -1.06
CA THR A 391 -37.08 -26.28 -1.56
C THR A 391 -37.04 -26.18 -3.08
N VAL A 392 -35.86 -25.89 -3.63
CA VAL A 392 -35.65 -25.93 -5.09
C VAL A 392 -35.85 -27.31 -5.72
N ASP A 393 -35.84 -28.39 -4.94
CA ASP A 393 -36.15 -29.72 -5.47
C ASP A 393 -37.66 -29.94 -5.63
N ASP A 394 -38.48 -29.28 -4.81
CA ASP A 394 -39.95 -29.32 -4.95
C ASP A 394 -40.44 -28.58 -6.21
N LEU A 395 -39.64 -27.64 -6.72
CA LEU A 395 -39.96 -26.85 -7.92
C LEU A 395 -40.17 -27.74 -9.16
N ASP A 396 -39.41 -28.83 -9.29
CA ASP A 396 -39.52 -29.76 -10.43
C ASP A 396 -40.94 -30.36 -10.52
N ALA A 397 -41.49 -30.79 -9.38
CA ALA A 397 -42.83 -31.35 -9.31
C ALA A 397 -43.89 -30.27 -9.53
N TYR A 398 -43.66 -29.06 -9.02
CA TYR A 398 -44.57 -27.95 -9.20
C TYR A 398 -44.68 -27.51 -10.67
N VAL A 399 -43.54 -27.26 -11.32
CA VAL A 399 -43.46 -26.80 -12.72
C VAL A 399 -44.10 -27.84 -13.66
N LYS A 400 -43.87 -29.13 -13.46
CA LYS A 400 -44.50 -30.19 -14.30
C LYS A 400 -46.02 -30.25 -14.20
N ASN A 401 -46.59 -29.83 -13.07
CA ASN A 401 -48.02 -30.00 -12.78
C ASN A 401 -48.84 -28.72 -12.96
N HIS A 402 -48.21 -27.55 -13.03
CA HIS A 402 -48.88 -26.24 -12.97
C HIS A 402 -48.42 -25.23 -14.03
N GLU A 403 -47.45 -25.59 -14.89
CA GLU A 403 -47.21 -24.98 -16.21
C GLU A 403 -47.74 -25.91 -17.31
#